data_AF-Q7WVB1-F1
#
_entry.id   AF-Q7WVB1-F1
#
_cell.length_a   1.000
_cell.length_b   1.000
_cell.length_c   1.000
_cell.angle_alpha   90.00
_cell.angle_beta   90.00
_cell.angle_gamma   90.00
#
_symmetry.space_group_name_H-M   'P 1'
#
loop_
_entity.id
_entity.type
_entity.pdbx_description
1 polymer ?
#
loop_
_entity_poly.entity_id
_entity_poly.type
_entity_poly.pdbx_seq_one_letter_code
_entity_poly.pdbx_strand_id
1 'polypeptide(L)'
;ITEIKADKTTAVANGKDAIKYTVKVMKSGQPVKGYDVTFLTTAGNLSKTKELTDKDGYATVNLTSNAAGKAVVSAKVSDVNTEVKASEVEFFTELSINKNVEVLGTKVSGELPDVWLQYGQIKLNVNGGNDKYSWSSSNPNIASIDASSGIITLKEKGEAVIKVVSGDKQTATYTISTPKKIVSVNSDSRVNYNSASSICGKINGSLPSSIAELETLYNKWGAANNYQ
;
A
#
# COMPACT_ATOMS: atom_id res chain seq x y z
N ILE A 1 24.54 29.26 -9.72
CA ILE A 1 23.92 28.26 -8.82
C ILE A 1 24.99 27.24 -8.48
N THR A 2 25.26 26.99 -7.20
CA THR A 2 26.25 25.99 -6.76
C THR A 2 25.60 24.67 -6.35
N GLU A 3 24.28 24.68 -6.13
CA GLU A 3 23.55 23.55 -5.59
C GLU A 3 22.06 23.67 -5.92
N ILE A 4 21.44 22.53 -6.21
CA ILE A 4 19.98 22.35 -6.25
C ILE A 4 19.68 20.97 -5.65
N LYS A 5 18.85 20.93 -4.60
CA LYS A 5 18.52 19.70 -3.87
C LYS A 5 17.02 19.55 -3.67
N ALA A 6 16.53 18.33 -3.83
CA ALA A 6 15.22 17.92 -3.36
C ALA A 6 15.32 17.36 -1.94
N ASP A 7 14.30 17.57 -1.11
CA ASP A 7 14.20 17.00 0.24
C ASP A 7 13.87 15.49 0.23
N LYS A 8 13.19 15.03 -0.82
CA LYS A 8 12.89 13.62 -1.10
C LYS A 8 12.87 13.34 -2.60
N THR A 9 13.00 12.08 -2.98
CA THR A 9 13.07 11.65 -4.38
C THR A 9 11.79 11.01 -4.89
N THR A 10 10.80 10.78 -4.02
CA THR A 10 9.50 10.20 -4.37
C THR A 10 8.36 10.97 -3.69
N ALA A 11 7.21 11.03 -4.35
CA ALA A 11 5.99 11.62 -3.80
C ALA A 11 4.72 10.99 -4.39
N VAL A 12 3.59 11.18 -3.74
CA VAL A 12 2.28 10.70 -4.24
C VAL A 12 1.73 11.66 -5.30
N ALA A 13 1.26 11.12 -6.41
CA ALA A 13 0.66 11.86 -7.52
C ALA A 13 -0.78 12.34 -7.23
N ASN A 14 -1.01 12.97 -6.09
CA ASN A 14 -2.33 13.41 -5.62
C ASN A 14 -2.53 14.94 -5.66
N GLY A 15 -1.62 15.66 -6.30
CA GLY A 15 -1.61 17.13 -6.41
C GLY A 15 -1.27 17.87 -5.10
N LYS A 16 -1.02 17.15 -4.01
CA LYS A 16 -0.82 17.71 -2.66
C LYS A 16 0.53 17.34 -2.06
N ASP A 17 0.98 16.10 -2.26
CA ASP A 17 2.28 15.67 -1.75
C ASP A 17 3.39 16.37 -2.52
N ALA A 18 4.15 17.20 -1.82
CA ALA A 18 5.11 18.12 -2.41
C ALA A 18 6.54 17.65 -2.20
N ILE A 19 7.36 17.78 -3.23
CA ILE A 19 8.82 17.70 -3.14
C ILE A 19 9.35 19.12 -3.06
N LYS A 20 10.07 19.44 -1.97
CA LYS A 20 10.67 20.76 -1.78
C LYS A 20 12.04 20.80 -2.40
N TYR A 21 12.23 21.73 -3.34
CA TYR A 21 13.51 22.05 -3.94
C TYR A 21 14.13 23.26 -3.25
N THR A 22 15.44 23.18 -2.99
CA THR A 22 16.26 24.26 -2.42
C THR A 22 17.46 24.51 -3.33
N VAL A 23 17.58 25.74 -3.83
CA VAL A 23 18.69 26.21 -4.67
C VAL A 23 19.60 27.10 -3.86
N LYS A 24 20.92 26.96 -4.01
CA LYS A 24 21.92 27.87 -3.44
C LYS A 24 22.61 28.70 -4.53
N VAL A 25 22.62 30.01 -4.34
CA VAL A 25 23.32 30.96 -5.22
C VAL A 25 24.48 31.60 -4.47
N MET A 26 25.67 31.45 -5.05
CA MET A 26 26.91 32.04 -4.56
C MET A 26 27.54 32.88 -5.66
N LYS A 27 28.19 33.99 -5.30
CA LYS A 27 29.04 34.81 -6.18
C LYS A 27 30.34 35.13 -5.45
N SER A 28 31.48 34.83 -6.07
CA SER A 28 32.81 35.01 -5.48
C SER A 28 32.95 34.39 -4.07
N GLY A 29 32.36 33.20 -3.87
CA GLY A 29 32.41 32.48 -2.59
C GLY A 29 31.45 32.97 -1.50
N GLN A 30 30.63 34.00 -1.76
CA GLN A 30 29.65 34.55 -0.80
C GLN A 30 28.20 34.29 -1.23
N PRO A 31 27.26 34.08 -0.29
CA PRO A 31 25.84 33.95 -0.60
C PRO A 31 25.28 35.28 -1.14
N VAL A 32 24.36 35.19 -2.09
CA VAL A 32 23.76 36.37 -2.73
C VAL A 32 22.30 36.47 -2.34
N LYS A 33 21.91 37.56 -1.66
CA LYS A 33 20.51 37.87 -1.33
C LYS A 33 19.79 38.60 -2.46
N GLY A 34 18.51 38.34 -2.63
CA GLY A 34 17.62 39.08 -3.53
C GLY A 34 17.86 38.79 -5.00
N TYR A 35 18.50 37.67 -5.33
CA TYR A 35 18.77 37.27 -6.70
C TYR A 35 17.62 36.44 -7.26
N ASP A 36 17.13 36.78 -8.44
CA ASP A 36 15.99 36.11 -9.09
C ASP A 36 16.43 34.74 -9.65
N VAL A 37 15.83 33.68 -9.11
CA VAL A 37 15.99 32.30 -9.55
C VAL A 37 14.73 31.87 -10.27
N THR A 38 14.86 31.55 -11.56
CA THR A 38 13.79 30.95 -12.36
C THR A 38 13.88 29.43 -12.27
N PHE A 39 12.76 28.78 -11.96
CA PHE A 39 12.60 27.34 -11.88
C PHE A 39 11.80 26.82 -13.08
N LEU A 40 12.20 25.66 -13.59
CA LEU A 40 11.49 24.93 -14.63
C LEU A 40 11.33 23.47 -14.20
N THR A 41 10.36 22.78 -14.80
CA THR A 41 10.16 21.35 -14.58
C THR A 41 9.77 20.66 -15.89
N THR A 42 10.17 19.40 -16.05
CA THR A 42 9.75 18.56 -17.18
C THR A 42 8.32 18.03 -17.01
N ALA A 43 7.82 17.94 -15.78
CA ALA A 43 6.49 17.45 -15.44
C ALA A 43 6.03 17.98 -14.07
N GLY A 44 4.73 17.91 -13.80
CA GLY A 44 4.14 18.41 -12.55
C GLY A 44 3.98 19.93 -12.51
N ASN A 45 3.69 20.47 -11.33
CA ASN A 45 3.37 21.87 -11.09
C ASN A 45 4.29 22.44 -10.02
N LEU A 46 5.03 23.49 -10.36
CA LEU A 46 5.80 24.26 -9.39
C LEU A 46 4.88 25.23 -8.64
N SER A 47 5.09 25.42 -7.34
CA SER A 47 4.35 26.40 -6.55
C SER A 47 4.59 27.84 -7.01
N LYS A 48 5.76 28.10 -7.59
CA LYS A 48 6.18 29.36 -8.21
C LYS A 48 7.19 29.05 -9.31
N THR A 49 7.22 29.83 -10.38
CA THR A 49 8.25 29.72 -11.42
C THR A 49 9.46 30.62 -11.16
N LYS A 50 9.36 31.54 -10.18
CA LYS A 50 10.41 32.45 -9.76
C LYS A 50 10.41 32.64 -8.25
N GLU A 51 11.60 32.78 -7.68
CA GLU A 51 11.77 33.11 -6.25
C GLU A 51 13.07 33.91 -6.06
N LEU A 52 13.06 34.83 -5.10
CA LEU A 52 14.27 35.57 -4.71
C LEU A 52 15.06 34.79 -3.67
N THR A 53 16.38 34.83 -3.78
CA THR A 53 17.23 34.27 -2.74
C THR A 53 17.14 35.05 -1.42
N ASP A 54 17.18 34.32 -0.30
CA ASP A 54 17.21 34.90 1.04
C ASP A 54 18.61 35.43 1.42
N LYS A 55 18.78 35.85 2.68
CA LYS A 55 20.06 36.38 3.19
C LYS A 55 21.22 35.38 3.14
N ASP A 56 20.92 34.08 3.12
CA ASP A 56 21.89 32.99 3.11
C ASP A 56 22.08 32.43 1.68
N GLY A 57 21.46 33.06 0.68
CA GLY A 57 21.59 32.72 -0.73
C GLY A 57 20.68 31.59 -1.17
N TYR A 58 19.63 31.24 -0.41
CA TYR A 58 18.72 30.14 -0.74
C TYR A 58 17.42 30.63 -1.37
N ALA A 59 16.95 29.91 -2.39
CA ALA A 59 15.61 30.04 -2.95
C ALA A 59 14.92 28.67 -2.92
N THR A 60 13.63 28.63 -2.60
CA THR A 60 12.89 27.36 -2.45
C THR A 60 11.58 27.34 -3.22
N VAL A 61 11.26 26.19 -3.80
CA VAL A 61 9.99 25.94 -4.51
C VAL A 61 9.49 24.53 -4.19
N ASN A 62 8.18 24.33 -4.21
CA ASN A 62 7.56 23.01 -4.11
C ASN A 62 7.14 22.52 -5.49
N LEU A 63 7.32 21.22 -5.75
CA LEU A 63 6.79 20.53 -6.92
C LEU A 63 5.70 19.54 -6.49
N THR A 64 4.53 19.57 -7.12
CA THR A 64 3.46 18.57 -6.97
C THR A 64 3.07 17.98 -8.33
N SER A 65 2.36 16.84 -8.34
CA SER A 65 1.81 16.25 -9.57
C SER A 65 0.47 15.55 -9.31
N ASN A 66 -0.43 15.57 -10.29
CA ASN A 66 -1.65 14.72 -10.32
C ASN A 66 -1.46 13.46 -11.18
N ALA A 67 -0.31 13.33 -11.83
CA ALA A 67 0.03 12.20 -12.68
C ALA A 67 1.30 11.54 -12.17
N ALA A 68 1.31 10.21 -12.17
CA ALA A 68 2.52 9.45 -11.91
C ALA A 68 3.53 9.64 -13.04
N GLY A 69 4.81 9.58 -12.69
CA GLY A 69 5.90 9.70 -13.63
C GLY A 69 7.10 10.48 -13.08
N LYS A 70 8.17 10.46 -13.88
CA LYS A 70 9.44 11.10 -13.57
C LYS A 70 9.39 12.59 -13.85
N ALA A 71 10.04 13.37 -12.99
CA ALA A 71 10.18 14.81 -13.14
C ALA A 71 11.63 15.24 -12.85
N VAL A 72 12.10 16.22 -13.60
CA VAL A 72 13.38 16.89 -13.35
C VAL A 72 13.11 18.38 -13.21
N VAL A 73 13.48 18.94 -12.05
CA VAL A 73 13.49 20.38 -11.84
C VAL A 73 14.85 20.94 -12.24
N SER A 74 14.83 22.04 -12.98
CA SER A 74 16.01 22.85 -13.27
C SER A 74 15.83 24.26 -12.76
N ALA A 75 16.95 24.94 -12.51
CA ALA A 75 16.95 26.34 -12.12
C ALA A 75 18.03 27.12 -12.87
N LYS A 76 17.76 28.39 -13.15
CA LYS A 76 18.71 29.35 -13.68
C LYS A 76 18.55 30.70 -12.99
N VAL A 77 19.61 31.50 -13.00
CA VAL A 77 19.56 32.87 -12.51
C VAL A 77 19.39 33.83 -13.68
N SER A 78 18.71 34.96 -13.48
CA SER A 78 18.28 35.85 -14.57
C SER A 78 19.39 36.30 -15.54
N ASP A 79 20.62 36.45 -15.05
CA ASP A 79 21.74 36.94 -15.85
C ASP A 79 22.53 35.81 -16.55
N VAL A 80 22.11 34.54 -16.40
CA VAL A 80 22.82 33.35 -16.93
C VAL A 80 21.82 32.38 -17.57
N ASN A 81 21.99 32.10 -18.86
CA ASN A 81 21.09 31.19 -19.59
C ASN A 81 21.36 29.70 -19.35
N THR A 82 22.42 29.34 -18.63
CA THR A 82 22.74 27.95 -18.29
C THR A 82 21.88 27.46 -17.13
N GLU A 83 21.10 26.42 -17.37
CA GLU A 83 20.32 25.73 -16.35
C GLU A 83 21.16 24.74 -15.56
N VAL A 84 20.94 24.70 -14.24
CA VAL A 84 21.44 23.63 -13.38
C VAL A 84 20.27 22.69 -13.10
N LYS A 85 20.44 21.40 -13.44
CA LYS A 85 19.43 20.36 -13.23
C LYS A 85 19.62 19.70 -11.87
N ALA A 86 18.51 19.42 -11.19
CA ALA A 86 18.49 18.53 -10.03
C ALA A 86 18.55 17.06 -10.45
N SER A 87 18.75 16.17 -9.48
CA SER A 87 18.48 14.75 -9.64
C SER A 87 17.01 14.50 -9.99
N GLU A 88 16.76 13.47 -10.79
CA GLU A 88 15.40 13.03 -11.12
C GLU A 88 14.63 12.58 -9.86
N VAL A 89 13.34 12.92 -9.82
CA VAL A 89 12.38 12.45 -8.82
C VAL A 89 11.21 11.77 -9.51
N GLU A 90 10.43 10.98 -8.77
CA GLU A 90 9.30 10.23 -9.33
C GLU A 90 8.04 10.37 -8.49
N PHE A 91 6.93 10.67 -9.16
CA PHE A 91 5.61 10.63 -8.55
C PHE A 91 4.96 9.28 -8.82
N PHE A 92 4.41 8.65 -7.78
CA PHE A 92 3.72 7.37 -7.88
C PHE A 92 2.21 7.54 -7.66
N THR A 93 1.41 6.70 -8.28
CA THR A 93 -0.03 6.63 -8.01
C THR A 93 -0.28 6.31 -6.53
N GLU A 94 -1.38 6.81 -5.99
CA GLU A 94 -1.75 6.57 -4.60
C GLU A 94 -1.97 5.07 -4.33
N LEU A 95 -1.33 4.56 -3.27
CA LEU A 95 -1.45 3.18 -2.86
C LEU A 95 -2.85 2.93 -2.29
N SER A 96 -3.56 1.97 -2.85
CA SER A 96 -4.92 1.62 -2.44
C SER A 96 -5.14 0.12 -2.43
N ILE A 97 -6.04 -0.34 -1.57
CA ILE A 97 -6.50 -1.73 -1.52
C ILE A 97 -7.96 -1.75 -1.97
N ASN A 98 -8.29 -2.63 -2.92
CA ASN A 98 -9.67 -2.87 -3.32
C ASN A 98 -10.46 -3.45 -2.14
N LYS A 99 -11.71 -3.01 -1.96
CA LYS A 99 -12.61 -3.58 -0.94
C LYS A 99 -12.83 -5.09 -1.16
N ASN A 100 -12.88 -5.51 -2.42
CA ASN A 100 -13.05 -6.90 -2.80
C ASN A 100 -11.74 -7.66 -2.71
N VAL A 101 -11.85 -8.93 -2.32
CA VAL A 101 -10.77 -9.89 -2.19
C VAL A 101 -11.00 -11.03 -3.16
N GLU A 102 -9.92 -11.64 -3.64
CA GLU A 102 -9.98 -12.91 -4.38
C GLU A 102 -9.94 -14.07 -3.39
N VAL A 103 -10.92 -14.97 -3.46
CA VAL A 103 -10.88 -16.24 -2.71
C VAL A 103 -10.09 -17.27 -3.52
N LEU A 104 -9.00 -17.79 -2.96
CA LEU A 104 -8.04 -18.58 -3.76
C LEU A 104 -8.61 -19.89 -4.31
N GLY A 105 -9.53 -20.54 -3.59
CA GLY A 105 -10.12 -21.81 -4.01
C GLY A 105 -11.12 -21.69 -5.15
N THR A 106 -11.71 -20.51 -5.38
CA THR A 106 -12.69 -20.26 -6.45
C THR A 106 -12.18 -19.29 -7.52
N LYS A 107 -11.16 -18.50 -7.22
CA LYS A 107 -10.67 -17.36 -8.02
C LYS A 107 -11.71 -16.26 -8.23
N VAL A 108 -12.80 -16.28 -7.48
CA VAL A 108 -13.84 -15.26 -7.53
C VAL A 108 -13.43 -14.07 -6.68
N SER A 109 -13.59 -12.87 -7.25
CA SER A 109 -13.41 -11.60 -6.53
C SER A 109 -14.74 -11.09 -6.00
N GLY A 110 -14.79 -10.72 -4.72
CA GLY A 110 -15.99 -10.18 -4.08
C GLY A 110 -15.71 -9.69 -2.66
N GLU A 111 -16.73 -9.30 -1.92
CA GLU A 111 -16.56 -8.99 -0.50
C GLU A 111 -16.07 -10.23 0.26
N LEU A 112 -15.24 -10.02 1.29
CA LEU A 112 -14.74 -11.10 2.15
C LEU A 112 -15.93 -11.88 2.75
N PRO A 113 -16.01 -13.21 2.55
CA PRO A 113 -17.06 -14.01 3.15
C PRO A 113 -17.16 -13.83 4.68
N ASP A 114 -18.38 -13.68 5.19
CA ASP A 114 -18.68 -13.56 6.63
C ASP A 114 -18.75 -14.91 7.37
N VAL A 115 -18.63 -16.01 6.63
CA VAL A 115 -18.47 -17.37 7.15
C VAL A 115 -17.16 -17.89 6.59
N TRP A 116 -16.22 -18.23 7.46
CA TRP A 116 -14.88 -18.64 7.07
C TRP A 116 -14.75 -20.15 7.04
N LEU A 117 -14.09 -20.67 6.01
CA LEU A 117 -13.39 -21.95 6.10
C LEU A 117 -12.11 -21.68 6.89
N GLN A 118 -11.86 -22.43 7.97
CA GLN A 118 -10.61 -22.31 8.71
C GLN A 118 -9.44 -22.68 7.79
N TYR A 119 -8.42 -21.84 7.78
CA TYR A 119 -7.29 -21.86 6.85
C TYR A 119 -7.66 -21.56 5.38
N GLY A 120 -8.88 -21.08 5.14
CA GLY A 120 -9.25 -20.48 3.87
C GLY A 120 -8.32 -19.31 3.55
N GLN A 121 -7.90 -19.24 2.28
CA GLN A 121 -6.92 -18.27 1.82
C GLN A 121 -7.54 -17.26 0.85
N ILE A 122 -7.16 -16.00 1.03
CA ILE A 122 -7.60 -14.88 0.17
C ILE A 122 -6.40 -14.07 -0.31
N LYS A 123 -6.59 -13.30 -1.37
CA LYS A 123 -5.63 -12.31 -1.86
C LYS A 123 -6.26 -10.94 -1.95
N LEU A 124 -5.56 -9.92 -1.48
CA LEU A 124 -5.96 -8.52 -1.66
C LEU A 124 -5.52 -8.03 -3.03
N ASN A 125 -6.38 -7.25 -3.69
CA ASN A 125 -6.02 -6.53 -4.89
C ASN A 125 -5.52 -5.13 -4.50
N VAL A 126 -4.21 -4.91 -4.66
CA VAL A 126 -3.53 -3.66 -4.31
C VAL A 126 -3.09 -2.98 -5.58
N ASN A 127 -3.30 -1.67 -5.63
CA ASN A 127 -2.96 -0.83 -6.77
C ASN A 127 -2.12 0.36 -6.29
N GLY A 128 -1.20 0.79 -7.15
CA GLY A 128 -0.40 1.98 -6.93
C GLY A 128 0.82 1.79 -6.05
N GLY A 129 1.40 2.90 -5.58
CA GLY A 129 2.79 2.93 -5.19
C GLY A 129 3.72 2.60 -6.37
N ASN A 130 4.84 1.97 -6.07
CA ASN A 130 5.83 1.51 -7.06
C ASN A 130 5.78 0.00 -7.33
N ASP A 131 4.64 -0.64 -7.06
CA ASP A 131 4.40 -2.09 -7.23
C ASP A 131 5.33 -3.03 -6.43
N LYS A 132 6.09 -2.50 -5.46
CA LYS A 132 6.94 -3.28 -4.55
C LYS A 132 6.33 -3.25 -3.16
N TYR A 133 5.68 -4.34 -2.76
CA TYR A 133 4.90 -4.37 -1.53
C TYR A 133 5.58 -5.15 -0.43
N SER A 134 5.44 -4.64 0.79
CA SER A 134 5.77 -5.33 2.03
C SER A 134 4.53 -5.40 2.90
N TRP A 135 4.32 -6.55 3.53
CA TRP A 135 3.06 -6.91 4.18
C TRP A 135 3.25 -7.20 5.65
N SER A 136 2.22 -6.90 6.44
CA SER A 136 2.17 -7.28 7.86
C SER A 136 0.72 -7.48 8.30
N SER A 137 0.53 -8.30 9.34
CA SER A 137 -0.75 -8.46 10.03
C SER A 137 -0.64 -7.96 11.46
N SER A 138 -1.64 -7.24 11.94
CA SER A 138 -1.73 -6.82 13.34
C SER A 138 -1.93 -8.00 14.30
N ASN A 139 -2.51 -9.11 13.83
CA ASN A 139 -2.70 -10.32 14.62
C ASN A 139 -2.63 -11.59 13.73
N PRO A 140 -1.43 -12.20 13.59
CA PRO A 140 -1.22 -13.40 12.79
C PRO A 140 -1.93 -14.67 13.27
N ASN A 141 -2.49 -14.67 14.50
CA ASN A 141 -3.31 -15.78 15.01
C ASN A 141 -4.74 -15.72 14.47
N ILE A 142 -5.24 -14.52 14.13
CA ILE A 142 -6.54 -14.35 13.48
C ILE A 142 -6.40 -14.47 11.97
N ALA A 143 -5.45 -13.73 11.39
CA ALA A 143 -5.14 -13.78 9.98
C ALA A 143 -3.64 -13.54 9.75
N SER A 144 -2.93 -14.52 9.21
CA SER A 144 -1.53 -14.35 8.81
C SER A 144 -1.44 -13.98 7.34
N ILE A 145 -0.38 -13.27 6.96
CA ILE A 145 -0.07 -12.96 5.57
C ILE A 145 1.33 -13.49 5.23
N ASP A 146 1.46 -14.20 4.13
CA ASP A 146 2.75 -14.57 3.58
C ASP A 146 3.38 -13.34 2.90
N ALA A 147 4.56 -12.95 3.37
CA ALA A 147 5.21 -11.72 2.93
C ALA A 147 5.67 -11.76 1.46
N SER A 148 5.86 -12.95 0.90
CA SER A 148 6.37 -13.13 -0.47
C SER A 148 5.26 -13.11 -1.52
N SER A 149 4.13 -13.75 -1.22
CA SER A 149 3.01 -13.96 -2.13
C SER A 149 1.84 -12.98 -1.89
N GLY A 150 1.78 -12.37 -0.70
CA GLY A 150 0.65 -11.54 -0.27
C GLY A 150 -0.63 -12.35 0.00
N ILE A 151 -0.51 -13.68 0.13
CA ILE A 151 -1.63 -14.56 0.45
C ILE A 151 -1.95 -14.47 1.94
N ILE A 152 -3.21 -14.24 2.26
CA ILE A 152 -3.72 -14.18 3.63
C ILE A 152 -4.38 -15.51 3.97
N THR A 153 -4.04 -16.07 5.12
CA THR A 153 -4.67 -17.27 5.69
C THR A 153 -5.49 -16.89 6.91
N LEU A 154 -6.79 -17.21 6.89
CA LEU A 154 -7.73 -16.95 8.00
C LEU A 154 -7.73 -18.11 8.99
N LYS A 155 -7.52 -17.85 10.28
CA LYS A 155 -7.22 -18.91 11.26
C LYS A 155 -8.22 -18.98 12.41
N GLU A 156 -8.48 -17.85 13.05
CA GLU A 156 -9.32 -17.77 14.25
C GLU A 156 -10.37 -16.67 14.10
N LYS A 157 -11.48 -16.79 14.82
CA LYS A 157 -12.52 -15.76 14.84
C LYS A 157 -12.00 -14.52 15.58
N GLY A 158 -11.98 -13.39 14.89
CA GLY A 158 -11.66 -12.09 15.47
C GLY A 158 -11.38 -11.06 14.39
N GLU A 159 -10.90 -9.89 14.81
CA GLU A 159 -10.50 -8.81 13.93
C GLU A 159 -8.98 -8.74 13.77
N ALA A 160 -8.51 -8.54 12.54
CA ALA A 160 -7.11 -8.25 12.24
C ALA A 160 -7.02 -7.18 11.16
N VAL A 161 -5.92 -6.42 11.16
CA VAL A 161 -5.62 -5.42 10.13
C VAL A 161 -4.42 -5.89 9.34
N ILE A 162 -4.59 -6.02 8.03
CA ILE A 162 -3.50 -6.26 7.09
C ILE A 162 -2.99 -4.91 6.60
N LYS A 163 -1.70 -4.65 6.79
CA LYS A 163 -1.03 -3.44 6.35
C LYS A 163 -0.12 -3.78 5.17
N VAL A 164 -0.23 -2.98 4.12
CA VAL A 164 0.69 -2.99 2.98
C VAL A 164 1.48 -1.69 2.93
N VAL A 165 2.78 -1.80 2.72
CA VAL A 165 3.69 -0.66 2.53
C VAL A 165 4.40 -0.83 1.19
N SER A 166 4.29 0.16 0.31
CA SER A 166 4.99 0.17 -0.96
C SER A 166 6.45 0.63 -0.80
N GLY A 167 7.32 0.29 -1.75
CA GLY A 167 8.74 0.63 -1.68
C GLY A 167 9.02 2.14 -1.78
N ASP A 168 8.08 2.91 -2.32
CA ASP A 168 8.05 4.38 -2.31
C ASP A 168 7.46 4.97 -1.02
N LYS A 169 7.26 4.12 0.00
CA LYS A 169 6.90 4.44 1.39
C LYS A 169 5.45 4.88 1.60
N GLN A 170 4.54 4.56 0.69
CA GLN A 170 3.11 4.71 0.93
C GLN A 170 2.60 3.55 1.80
N THR A 171 1.48 3.76 2.50
CA THR A 171 0.85 2.76 3.38
C THR A 171 -0.64 2.69 3.10
N ALA A 172 -1.17 1.47 2.99
CA ALA A 172 -2.60 1.21 2.99
C ALA A 172 -2.94 0.04 3.93
N THR A 173 -4.19 -0.04 4.37
CA THR A 173 -4.65 -1.04 5.34
C THR A 173 -5.99 -1.65 4.95
N TYR A 174 -6.17 -2.93 5.23
CA TYR A 174 -7.42 -3.66 5.05
C TYR A 174 -7.82 -4.31 6.38
N THR A 175 -9.03 -4.02 6.85
CA THR A 175 -9.56 -4.62 8.08
C THR A 175 -10.30 -5.91 7.75
N ILE A 176 -9.80 -7.02 8.29
CA ILE A 176 -10.48 -8.30 8.32
C ILE A 176 -11.44 -8.26 9.50
N SER A 177 -12.72 -8.04 9.23
CA SER A 177 -13.77 -8.01 10.27
C SER A 177 -14.02 -9.39 10.87
N THR A 178 -14.51 -9.40 12.11
CA THR A 178 -14.87 -10.65 12.81
C THR A 178 -15.93 -11.43 12.03
N PRO A 179 -15.70 -12.70 11.68
CA PRO A 179 -16.68 -13.51 10.96
C PRO A 179 -17.84 -13.89 11.87
N LYS A 180 -19.00 -14.14 11.27
CA LYS A 180 -20.16 -14.70 12.00
C LYS A 180 -19.83 -16.10 12.49
N LYS A 181 -19.27 -16.94 11.62
CA LYS A 181 -18.95 -18.34 11.88
C LYS A 181 -17.62 -18.74 11.24
N ILE A 182 -16.92 -19.68 11.88
CA ILE A 182 -15.78 -20.39 11.31
C ILE A 182 -16.14 -21.88 11.23
N VAL A 183 -15.81 -22.52 10.12
CA VAL A 183 -15.99 -23.96 9.90
C VAL A 183 -14.61 -24.58 9.79
N SER A 184 -14.31 -25.50 10.71
CA SER A 184 -13.08 -26.27 10.71
C SER A 184 -13.34 -27.69 10.19
N VAL A 185 -12.32 -28.28 9.57
CA VAL A 185 -12.35 -29.67 9.10
C VAL A 185 -11.28 -30.43 9.86
N ASN A 186 -11.66 -31.45 10.63
CA ASN A 186 -10.70 -32.43 11.14
C ASN A 186 -10.47 -33.48 10.06
N SER A 187 -9.25 -33.53 9.52
CA SER A 187 -8.85 -34.43 8.43
C SER A 187 -8.00 -35.62 8.91
N ASP A 188 -7.81 -35.79 10.23
CA ASP A 188 -6.93 -36.83 10.79
C ASP A 188 -7.46 -38.24 10.50
N SER A 189 -8.77 -38.44 10.71
CA SER A 189 -9.43 -39.71 10.43
C SER A 189 -10.95 -39.54 10.35
N ARG A 190 -11.62 -40.48 9.66
CA ARG A 190 -13.08 -40.57 9.68
C ARG A 190 -13.53 -41.14 11.02
N VAL A 191 -14.52 -40.51 11.63
CA VAL A 191 -15.11 -40.93 12.90
C VAL A 191 -16.62 -41.11 12.77
N ASN A 192 -17.23 -41.85 13.70
CA ASN A 192 -18.68 -41.94 13.76
C ASN A 192 -19.30 -40.62 14.27
N TYR A 193 -20.63 -40.49 14.14
CA TYR A 193 -21.37 -39.29 14.50
C TYR A 193 -21.17 -38.85 15.97
N ASN A 194 -21.20 -39.77 16.93
CA ASN A 194 -21.07 -39.45 18.35
C ASN A 194 -19.67 -38.92 18.68
N SER A 195 -18.64 -39.52 18.10
CA SER A 195 -17.27 -39.04 18.20
C SER A 195 -17.12 -37.66 17.56
N ALA A 196 -17.69 -37.42 16.38
CA ALA A 196 -17.66 -36.12 15.71
C ALA A 196 -18.33 -35.03 16.57
N SER A 197 -19.52 -35.31 17.10
CA SER A 197 -20.25 -34.40 18.01
C SER A 197 -19.42 -34.06 19.26
N SER A 198 -18.77 -35.07 19.85
CA SER A 198 -17.90 -34.89 21.01
C SER A 198 -16.66 -34.04 20.71
N ILE A 199 -16.06 -34.22 19.52
CA ILE A 199 -14.91 -33.41 19.06
C ILE A 199 -15.33 -31.95 18.89
N CYS A 200 -16.46 -31.69 18.23
CA CYS A 200 -16.99 -30.33 18.08
C CYS A 200 -17.29 -29.69 19.45
N GLY A 201 -17.87 -30.45 20.39
CA GLY A 201 -18.15 -29.95 21.74
C GLY A 201 -16.90 -29.54 22.51
N LYS A 202 -15.78 -30.25 22.35
CA LYS A 202 -14.49 -29.92 23.01
C LYS A 202 -13.90 -28.58 22.57
N ILE A 203 -14.23 -28.10 21.37
CA ILE A 203 -13.79 -26.81 20.85
C ILE A 203 -14.87 -25.72 20.98
N ASN A 204 -15.87 -25.93 21.85
CA ASN A 204 -17.05 -25.07 21.99
C ASN A 204 -17.79 -24.82 20.65
N GLY A 205 -17.73 -25.79 19.74
CA GLY A 205 -18.39 -25.79 18.46
C GLY A 205 -19.60 -26.72 18.42
N SER A 206 -20.19 -26.86 17.24
CA SER A 206 -21.27 -27.81 16.96
C SER A 206 -21.03 -28.48 15.62
N LEU A 207 -21.66 -29.64 15.41
CA LEU A 207 -21.81 -30.16 14.05
C LEU A 207 -22.59 -29.16 13.18
N PRO A 208 -22.38 -29.17 11.85
CA PRO A 208 -23.24 -28.44 10.93
C PRO A 208 -24.70 -28.85 11.12
N SER A 209 -25.58 -27.85 11.12
CA SER A 209 -27.02 -27.99 11.36
C SER A 209 -27.74 -28.61 10.16
N SER A 210 -27.17 -28.50 8.96
CA SER A 210 -27.74 -29.01 7.72
C SER A 210 -26.65 -29.11 6.64
N ILE A 211 -26.96 -29.85 5.57
CA ILE A 211 -26.12 -29.90 4.37
C ILE A 211 -26.03 -28.51 3.71
N ALA A 212 -27.13 -27.75 3.70
CA ALA A 212 -27.19 -26.41 3.11
C ALA A 212 -26.17 -25.43 3.71
N GLU A 213 -25.83 -25.61 4.99
CA GLU A 213 -24.81 -24.84 5.68
C GLU A 213 -23.41 -25.07 5.06
N LEU A 214 -23.09 -26.32 4.76
CA LEU A 214 -21.83 -26.71 4.11
C LEU A 214 -21.83 -26.38 2.62
N GLU A 215 -22.97 -26.47 1.93
CA GLU A 215 -23.10 -26.01 0.54
C GLU A 215 -22.85 -24.51 0.42
N THR A 216 -23.37 -23.72 1.36
CA THR A 216 -23.12 -22.28 1.41
C THR A 216 -21.63 -21.98 1.61
N LEU A 217 -20.96 -22.75 2.47
CA LEU A 217 -19.51 -22.65 2.66
C LEU A 217 -18.76 -23.00 1.36
N TYR A 218 -19.13 -24.10 0.71
CA TYR A 218 -18.53 -24.53 -0.55
C TYR A 218 -18.74 -23.52 -1.68
N ASN A 219 -19.91 -22.87 -1.77
CA ASN A 219 -20.15 -21.85 -2.79
C ASN A 219 -19.27 -20.59 -2.59
N LYS A 220 -18.89 -20.30 -1.33
CA LYS A 220 -18.01 -19.17 -0.98
C LYS A 220 -16.53 -19.51 -1.19
N TRP A 221 -16.12 -20.70 -0.76
CA TRP A 221 -14.71 -21.10 -0.65
C TRP A 221 -14.27 -22.15 -1.68
N GLY A 222 -15.19 -22.77 -2.42
CA GLY A 222 -14.88 -23.89 -3.31
C GLY A 222 -14.36 -25.10 -2.55
N ALA A 223 -13.61 -25.95 -3.26
CA ALA A 223 -13.08 -27.18 -2.72
C ALA A 223 -11.98 -26.90 -1.66
N ALA A 224 -12.15 -27.46 -0.46
CA ALA A 224 -11.26 -27.21 0.68
C ALA A 224 -9.81 -27.69 0.45
N ASN A 225 -9.59 -28.63 -0.46
CA ASN A 225 -8.26 -29.12 -0.85
C ASN A 225 -7.49 -28.16 -1.77
N ASN A 226 -8.05 -27.00 -2.10
CA ASN A 226 -7.35 -25.93 -2.80
C ASN A 226 -6.55 -25.01 -1.86
N TYR A 227 -6.60 -25.25 -0.55
CA TYR A 227 -5.95 -24.46 0.49
C TYR A 227 -4.79 -25.25 1.12
N GLN A 228 -3.73 -24.54 1.52
CA GLN A 228 -2.57 -25.09 2.22
C GLN A 228 -2.71 -24.97 3.73
#